data_AF-A0A6V8PC81-F1
#
_entry.id   AF-A0A6V8PC81-F1
#
_cell.length_a   1.000
_cell.length_b   1.000
_cell.length_c   1.000
_cell.angle_alpha   90.00
_cell.angle_beta   90.00
_cell.angle_gamma   90.00
#
_symmetry.space_group_name_H-M   'P 1'
#
loop_
_entity.id
_entity.type
_entity.pdbx_description
1 polymer ?
#
loop_
_entity_poly.entity_id
_entity_poly.type
_entity_poly.pdbx_seq_one_letter_code
_entity_poly.pdbx_strand_id
1 'polypeptide(L)' 'MKVWIAPPLRSYTHQARFVEVEGSTLREVLGHLEENYPGIRFRMIDEQDKIREHIHIFVGQWFICW' A
#
# COMPACT_ATOMS: atom_id res chain seq x y z
N MET A 1 -5.47 0.30 10.96
CA MET A 1 -5.80 -0.91 10.17
C MET A 1 -4.53 -1.63 9.73
N LYS A 2 -4.59 -2.94 9.48
CA LYS A 2 -3.42 -3.73 9.06
C LYS A 2 -3.41 -3.89 7.54
N VAL A 3 -2.34 -3.45 6.88
CA VAL A 3 -2.18 -3.54 5.43
C VAL A 3 -1.12 -4.59 5.10
N TRP A 4 -1.42 -5.47 4.15
CA TRP A 4 -0.46 -6.44 3.63
C TRP A 4 0.37 -5.82 2.50
N ILE A 5 1.68 -5.98 2.58
CA ILE A 5 2.62 -5.40 1.61
C ILE A 5 3.09 -6.47 0.62
N ALA A 6 2.80 -6.22 -0.66
CA ALA A 6 3.23 -7.06 -1.76
C ALA A 6 4.76 -7.18 -1.80
N PRO A 7 5.33 -8.34 -2.17
CA PRO A 7 6.78 -8.55 -2.19
C PRO A 7 7.60 -7.43 -2.86
N PRO A 8 7.19 -6.88 -4.02
CA PRO A 8 7.93 -5.79 -4.68
C PRO A 8 8.00 -4.48 -3.89
N LEU A 9 7.06 -4.26 -2.97
CA LEU A 9 6.96 -3.06 -2.15
C LEU A 9 7.68 -3.20 -0.80
N ARG A 10 8.10 -4.41 -0.42
CA ARG A 10 8.74 -4.67 0.88
C ARG A 10 10.09 -3.99 1.06
N SER A 11 10.77 -3.66 -0.03
CA SER A 11 12.01 -2.87 0.03
C SER A 11 11.79 -1.46 0.60
N TYR A 12 10.57 -0.94 0.50
CA TYR A 12 10.18 0.37 1.03
C TYR A 12 9.70 0.30 2.48
N THR A 13 9.27 -0.87 2.95
CA THR A 13 8.71 -1.09 4.29
C THR A 13 9.65 -1.85 5.22
N HIS A 14 10.96 -1.74 5.03
CA HIS A 14 11.97 -2.48 5.82
C HIS A 14 11.74 -4.00 5.87
N GLN A 15 11.36 -4.59 4.75
CA GLN A 15 11.01 -6.01 4.63
C GLN A 15 9.73 -6.43 5.38
N ALA A 16 8.96 -5.48 5.91
CA ALA A 16 7.72 -5.78 6.63
C ALA A 16 6.65 -6.34 5.69
N ARG A 17 6.11 -7.51 6.04
CA ARG A 17 4.97 -8.15 5.35
C ARG A 17 3.65 -7.47 5.66
N PHE A 18 3.54 -6.90 6.87
CA PHE A 18 2.36 -6.18 7.32
C PHE A 18 2.80 -4.89 7.99
N VAL A 19 2.04 -3.84 7.75
CA VAL A 19 2.25 -2.53 8.37
C VAL A 19 0.94 -2.06 8.98
N GLU A 20 1.04 -1.33 10.08
CA GLU A 20 -0.09 -0.66 10.69
C GLU A 20 -0.22 0.73 10.09
N VAL A 21 -1.44 1.06 9.69
CA VAL A 21 -1.74 2.29 8.97
C VAL A 21 -2.99 2.92 9.54
N GLU A 22 -2.98 4.23 9.74
CA GLU A 22 -4.16 4.99 10.15
C GLU A 22 -4.92 5.52 8.93
N GLY A 23 -6.24 5.66 9.09
CA GLY A 23 -7.14 6.11 8.03
C GLY A 23 -8.39 5.26 7.88
N SER A 24 -9.39 5.84 7.25
CA SER A 24 -10.69 5.23 6.92
C SER A 24 -10.88 5.13 5.40
N THR A 25 -10.13 5.93 4.64
CA THR A 25 -10.18 5.96 3.17
C THR A 25 -8.86 5.51 2.56
N LEU A 26 -8.89 5.04 1.32
CA LEU A 26 -7.68 4.66 0.59
C LEU A 26 -6.68 5.83 0.49
N ARG A 27 -7.18 7.06 0.33
CA ARG A 27 -6.34 8.26 0.29
C ARG A 27 -5.61 8.49 1.60
N GLU A 28 -6.30 8.38 2.73
CA GLU A 28 -5.68 8.50 4.07
C GLU A 28 -4.63 7.41 4.30
N VAL A 29 -4.95 6.16 3.96
CA VAL A 29 -4.02 5.02 4.09
C VAL A 29 -2.76 5.26 3.26
N LEU A 30 -2.90 5.72 2.01
CA LEU A 30 -1.77 6.02 1.14
C LEU A 30 -0.95 7.22 1.64
N GLY A 31 -1.60 8.24 2.21
CA GLY A 31 -0.93 9.37 2.83
C GLY A 31 -0.10 8.94 4.03
N HIS A 32 -0.69 8.20 4.96
CA HIS A 32 0.01 7.67 6.13
C HIS A 32 1.14 6.70 5.75
N LEU A 33 0.97 5.89 4.70
CA LEU A 33 2.05 5.06 4.16
C LEU A 33 3.20 5.90 3.60
N GLU A 34 2.92 6.99 2.90
CA GLU A 34 3.95 7.87 2.36
C GLU A 34 4.71 8.62 3.47
N GLU A 35 4.01 9.04 4.53
CA GLU A 35 4.62 9.67 5.71
C GLU A 35 5.60 8.74 6.44
N ASN A 36 5.25 7.46 6.57
CA ASN A 36 6.07 6.46 7.26
C ASN A 36 7.13 5.81 6.34
N TYR A 37 6.84 5.71 5.04
CA TYR A 37 7.67 5.05 4.03
C TYR A 37 7.76 5.91 2.75
N PRO A 38 8.56 6.99 2.77
CA PRO A 38 8.67 7.90 1.64
C PRO A 38 9.04 7.21 0.32
N GLY A 39 8.32 7.55 -0.75
CA GLY A 39 8.51 7.00 -2.10
C GLY A 39 7.73 5.71 -2.40
N ILE A 40 7.02 5.13 -1.42
CA ILE A 40 6.17 3.96 -1.67
C ILE A 40 4.98 4.32 -2.56
N ARG A 41 4.40 5.52 -2.39
CA ARG A 41 3.25 5.97 -3.17
C ARG A 41 3.58 6.10 -4.65
N PHE A 42 4.80 6.55 -4.98
CA PHE A 42 5.28 6.68 -6.37
C PHE A 42 5.32 5.34 -7.13
N ARG A 43 5.46 4.22 -6.40
CA ARG A 43 5.40 2.87 -6.98
C ARG A 43 3.97 2.41 -7.26
N MET A 44 2.99 2.97 -6.57
CA MET A 44 1.59 2.56 -6.66
C MET A 44 0.76 3.47 -7.56
N ILE A 45 1.09 4.76 -7.56
CA ILE A 45 0.34 5.84 -8.21
C ILE A 45 1.23 6.47 -9.29
N ASP A 46 0.60 6.91 -10.38
CA ASP A 46 1.24 7.66 -11.45
C ASP A 46 1.18 9.19 -11.24
N GLU A 47 1.68 9.95 -12.21
CA GLU A 47 1.69 11.43 -12.17
C GLU A 47 0.30 12.06 -12.29
N GLN A 48 -0.72 11.29 -12.72
CA GLN A 48 -2.11 11.73 -12.86
C GLN A 48 -2.95 11.36 -11.64
N ASP A 49 -2.31 10.97 -10.53
CA ASP A 49 -2.95 10.48 -9.31
C ASP A 49 -3.82 9.23 -9.52
N LYS A 50 -3.49 8.42 -10.54
CA LYS A 50 -4.16 7.13 -10.81
C LYS A 50 -3.32 5.96 -10.31
N ILE A 51 -4.00 4.92 -9.87
CA ILE A 51 -3.35 3.65 -9.52
C ILE A 51 -2.81 3.02 -10.81
N ARG A 52 -1.54 2.61 -10.79
CA ARG A 52 -0.90 1.95 -11.94
C ARG A 52 -1.60 0.63 -12.24
N GLU A 53 -1.76 0.29 -13.51
CA GLU A 53 -2.56 -0.87 -13.94
C GLU A 53 -2.14 -2.23 -13.33
N HIS A 54 -0.85 -2.39 -12.99
CA HIS A 54 -0.31 -3.60 -12.38
C HIS A 54 -0.45 -3.64 -10.84
N ILE A 55 -1.07 -2.63 -10.25
CA ILE A 55 -1.30 -2.53 -8.80
C ILE A 55 -2.78 -2.79 -8.53
N HIS A 56 -3.04 -3.87 -7.81
CA HIS A 56 -4.38 -4.19 -7.34
C HIS A 56 -4.45 -3.97 -5.83
N ILE A 57 -5.42 -3.17 -5.39
CA ILE A 57 -5.67 -2.88 -3.99
C ILE A 57 -6.98 -3.55 -3.59
N PHE A 58 -6.91 -4.35 -2.55
CA PHE A 58 -8.06 -5.08 -2.01
C PHE A 58 -8.36 -4.57 -0.61
N VAL A 59 -9.64 -4.29 -0.32
CA VAL A 59 -10.11 -3.86 0.99
C VAL A 59 -11.05 -4.93 1.53
N GLY A 60 -10.82 -5.41 2.76
CA GLY A 60 -11.62 -6.45 3.41
C GLY A 60 -10.94 -7.81 3.54
N GLN A 61 -11.72 -8.85 3.83
CA GLN A 61 -11.22 -10.24 3.98
C GLN A 61 -11.18 -10.96 2.64
N TRP A 62 -10.22 -10.60 1.80
CA TRP A 62 -9.90 -11.44 0.64
C TRP A 62 -8.89 -12.49 1.06
N PHE A 63 -9.38 -13.69 1.38
CA PHE A 63 -8.58 -14.91 1.45
C PHE A 63 -8.06 -15.20 0.05
N ILE A 64 -6.87 -14.69 -0.30
CA ILE A 64 -6.10 -15.24 -1.40
C ILE A 64 -5.54 -16.56 -0.88
N CYS A 65 -6.33 -17.61 -1.09
CA CYS A 65 -5.91 -18.99 -0.94
C CYS A 65 -4.76 -19.23 -1.94
N TRP A 66 -3.61 -19.61 -1.42
CA TRP A 66 -2.50 -20.19 -2.16
C TRP A 66 -2.18 -21.53 -1.50
#